data_AF-A0A9Q0FLD8-F1
#
_entry.id   AF-A0A9Q0FLD8-F1
#
_cell.length_a   1.000
_cell.length_b   1.000
_cell.length_c   1.000
_cell.angle_alpha   90.00
_cell.angle_beta   90.00
_cell.angle_gamma   90.00
#
_symmetry.space_group_name_H-M   'P 1'
#
loop_
_entity.id
_entity.type
_entity.pdbx_description
1 polymer ?
#
loop_
_entity_poly.entity_id
_entity_poly.type
_entity_poly.pdbx_seq_one_letter_code
_entity_poly.pdbx_strand_id
1 'polypeptide(L)'
;MERRSSFYRAFLPLLVLCLLLAVVTIEARGWAPIKDVEDPHVREVAQYAVSEHGRLKHLQLKLDKVVEGETQKDSGITYRLVLTVEEKGADTKDYTVVVVEENAKLHLKSFKKVVIKSESSHRAM
;
A
#
# COMPACT_ATOMS: atom_id res chain seq x y z
N MET A 1 0.87 31.82 58.19
CA MET A 1 -0.37 31.64 57.40
C MET A 1 0.03 31.18 56.00
N GLU A 2 0.45 29.93 55.85
CA GLU A 2 0.91 29.36 54.57
C GLU A 2 -0.09 28.30 54.10
N ARG A 3 -0.98 28.70 53.20
CA ARG A 3 -1.85 27.79 52.44
C ARG A 3 -1.94 28.28 51.00
N ARG A 4 -0.82 28.18 50.27
CA ARG A 4 -0.74 28.59 48.87
C ARG A 4 0.19 27.68 48.06
N SER A 5 0.04 26.34 48.10
CA SER A 5 0.83 25.48 47.20
C SER A 5 0.40 24.01 47.13
N SER A 6 -0.90 23.68 47.14
CA SER A 6 -1.32 22.26 47.05
C SER A 6 -2.26 21.92 45.91
N PHE A 7 -2.69 22.88 45.10
CA PHE A 7 -3.54 22.61 43.93
C PHE A 7 -2.75 22.02 42.76
N TYR A 8 -1.53 22.49 42.51
CA TYR A 8 -0.70 21.99 41.40
C TYR A 8 -0.29 20.52 41.57
N ARG A 9 -0.23 20.00 42.81
CA ARG A 9 0.17 18.61 43.09
C ARG A 9 -0.87 17.56 42.65
N ALA A 10 -2.15 17.92 42.61
CA ALA A 10 -3.22 17.04 42.13
C ALA A 10 -3.50 17.21 40.62
N PHE A 11 -3.22 18.38 40.07
CA PHE A 11 -3.39 18.65 38.64
C PHE A 11 -2.20 18.16 37.78
N LEU A 12 -0.98 18.14 38.32
CA LEU A 12 0.21 17.65 37.61
C LEU A 12 0.10 16.16 37.18
N PRO A 13 -0.32 15.20 38.02
CA PRO A 13 -0.49 13.81 37.57
C PRO A 13 -1.66 13.63 36.60
N LEU A 14 -2.72 14.45 36.70
CA LEU A 14 -3.84 14.43 35.75
C LEU A 14 -3.42 14.97 34.37
N LEU A 15 -2.57 15.99 34.34
CA LEU A 15 -2.03 16.56 33.12
C LEU A 15 -1.01 15.62 32.45
N VAL A 16 -0.20 14.91 33.25
CA VAL A 16 0.70 13.84 32.77
C VAL A 16 -0.10 12.63 32.27
N LEU A 17 -1.19 12.24 32.95
CA LEU A 17 -2.10 11.17 32.49
C LEU A 17 -2.82 11.55 31.19
N CYS A 18 -3.23 12.82 31.02
CA CYS A 18 -3.78 13.35 29.76
C CYS A 18 -2.75 13.31 28.62
N LEU A 19 -1.49 13.65 28.91
CA LEU A 19 -0.37 13.56 27.95
C LEU A 19 -0.03 12.12 27.56
N LEU A 20 -0.14 11.16 28.48
CA LEU A 20 0.05 9.73 28.20
C LEU A 20 -1.08 9.15 27.33
N LEU A 21 -2.31 9.65 27.46
CA LEU A 21 -3.44 9.23 26.61
C LEU A 21 -3.39 9.85 25.20
N ALA A 22 -2.66 10.95 24.99
CA ALA A 22 -2.54 11.60 23.69
C ALA A 22 -1.52 10.92 22.73
N VAL A 23 -0.74 9.94 23.20
CA VAL A 23 0.22 9.14 22.39
C VAL A 23 -0.48 8.00 21.63
N VAL A 24 -1.68 8.22 21.12
CA VAL A 24 -2.44 7.25 20.31
C VAL A 24 -3.25 8.13 19.36
N THR A 25 -2.93 8.34 18.09
CA THR A 25 -2.57 7.44 16.99
C THR A 25 -1.81 8.22 15.92
N ILE A 26 -0.56 7.88 15.63
CA ILE A 26 0.06 8.33 14.37
C ILE A 26 -0.42 7.33 13.31
N GLU A 27 -1.49 7.66 12.57
CA GLU A 27 -1.73 6.98 11.31
C GLU A 27 -0.52 7.28 10.42
N ALA A 28 0.34 6.28 10.22
CA ALA A 28 1.52 6.41 9.39
C ALA A 28 1.05 6.84 7.99
N ARG A 29 1.36 8.07 7.60
CA ARG A 29 1.00 8.69 6.32
C ARG A 29 1.79 8.09 5.13
N GLY A 30 2.18 6.82 5.25
CA GLY A 30 3.07 6.10 4.35
C GLY A 30 2.43 4.82 3.84
N TRP A 31 3.23 4.04 3.11
CA TRP A 31 2.78 2.76 2.59
C TRP A 31 2.72 1.73 3.71
N ALA A 32 1.60 1.01 3.76
CA ALA A 32 1.36 -0.07 4.69
C ALA A 32 1.24 -1.40 3.91
N PRO A 33 2.00 -2.44 4.30
CA PRO A 33 1.92 -3.73 3.62
C PRO A 33 0.52 -4.35 3.75
N ILE A 34 0.04 -4.95 2.67
CA ILE A 34 -1.16 -5.79 2.67
C ILE A 34 -0.77 -7.13 3.28
N LYS A 35 -1.44 -7.51 4.39
CA LYS A 35 -1.16 -8.76 5.11
C LYS A 35 -1.70 -9.99 4.37
N ASP A 36 -2.88 -9.85 3.79
CA ASP A 36 -3.55 -10.90 3.05
C ASP A 36 -3.79 -10.42 1.62
N VAL A 37 -2.95 -10.89 0.70
CA VAL A 37 -3.07 -10.57 -0.73
C VAL A 37 -4.14 -11.42 -1.42
N GLU A 38 -4.66 -12.45 -0.75
CA GLU A 38 -5.78 -13.25 -1.20
C GLU A 38 -7.13 -12.69 -0.74
N ASP A 39 -7.12 -11.57 0.01
CA ASP A 39 -8.31 -10.81 0.33
C ASP A 39 -9.14 -10.55 -0.95
N PRO A 40 -10.45 -10.87 -0.96
CA PRO A 40 -11.27 -10.76 -2.16
C PRO A 40 -11.25 -9.37 -2.81
N HIS A 41 -11.16 -8.30 -2.01
CA HIS A 41 -11.11 -6.93 -2.52
C HIS A 41 -9.76 -6.64 -3.18
N VAL A 42 -8.66 -7.09 -2.58
CA VAL A 42 -7.32 -6.97 -3.17
C VAL A 42 -7.25 -7.71 -4.51
N ARG A 43 -7.86 -8.89 -4.60
CA ARG A 43 -7.97 -9.65 -5.85
C ARG A 43 -8.82 -8.94 -6.90
N GLU A 44 -9.90 -8.29 -6.50
CA GLU A 44 -10.72 -7.46 -7.41
C GLU A 44 -9.91 -6.29 -7.99
N VAL A 45 -9.17 -5.57 -7.14
CA VAL A 45 -8.29 -4.48 -7.56
C VAL A 45 -7.22 -4.97 -8.55
N ALA A 46 -6.63 -6.14 -8.30
CA ALA A 46 -5.66 -6.75 -9.21
C ALA A 46 -6.30 -7.15 -10.55
N GLN A 47 -7.47 -7.77 -10.54
CA GLN A 47 -8.20 -8.16 -11.76
C GLN A 47 -8.61 -6.95 -12.60
N TYR A 48 -9.05 -5.87 -11.94
CA TYR A 48 -9.32 -4.59 -12.59
C TYR A 48 -8.05 -4.07 -13.30
N ALA A 49 -6.90 -4.07 -12.62
CA ALA A 49 -5.65 -3.57 -13.20
C ALA A 49 -5.24 -4.35 -14.47
N VAL A 50 -5.31 -5.68 -14.43
CA VAL A 50 -4.98 -6.55 -15.56
C VAL A 50 -5.97 -6.36 -16.72
N SER A 51 -7.26 -6.33 -16.42
CA SER A 51 -8.31 -6.18 -17.43
C SER A 51 -8.23 -4.82 -18.12
N GLU A 52 -8.06 -3.74 -17.35
CA GLU A 52 -7.96 -2.39 -17.90
C GLU A 52 -6.68 -2.20 -18.73
N HIS A 53 -5.55 -2.74 -18.26
CA HIS A 53 -4.32 -2.70 -19.06
C HIS A 53 -4.44 -3.51 -20.36
N GLY A 54 -4.99 -4.73 -20.28
CA GLY A 54 -5.25 -5.58 -21.45
C GLY A 54 -6.15 -4.88 -22.46
N ARG A 55 -7.22 -4.22 -21.99
CA ARG A 55 -8.12 -3.42 -22.82
C ARG A 55 -7.41 -2.24 -23.49
N LEU A 56 -6.61 -1.47 -22.75
CA LEU A 56 -5.87 -0.31 -23.26
C LEU A 56 -4.75 -0.67 -24.24
N LYS A 57 -4.19 -1.89 -24.13
CA LYS A 57 -3.09 -2.37 -24.99
C LYS A 57 -3.54 -3.36 -26.06
N HIS A 58 -4.83 -3.70 -26.10
CA HIS A 58 -5.37 -4.76 -26.97
C HIS A 58 -4.66 -6.12 -26.78
N LEU A 59 -4.31 -6.43 -25.52
CA LEU A 59 -3.66 -7.68 -25.12
C LEU A 59 -4.65 -8.61 -24.40
N GLN A 60 -4.49 -9.92 -24.61
CA GLN A 60 -5.19 -10.94 -23.84
C GLN A 60 -4.33 -11.29 -22.62
N LEU A 61 -4.59 -10.59 -21.51
CA LEU A 61 -3.90 -10.77 -20.24
C LEU A 61 -4.79 -11.47 -19.22
N LYS A 62 -4.18 -12.30 -18.38
CA LYS A 62 -4.84 -13.00 -17.27
C LYS A 62 -4.01 -12.84 -16.01
N LEU A 63 -4.68 -12.54 -14.89
CA LEU A 63 -4.04 -12.54 -13.58
C LEU A 63 -3.75 -13.99 -13.18
N ASP A 64 -2.48 -14.30 -12.91
CA ASP A 64 -2.07 -15.57 -12.29
C ASP A 64 -2.21 -15.44 -10.76
N LYS A 65 -1.44 -14.51 -10.16
CA LYS A 65 -1.47 -14.25 -8.72
C LYS A 65 -1.08 -12.82 -8.34
N VAL A 66 -1.45 -12.43 -7.13
CA VAL A 66 -0.92 -11.26 -6.44
C VAL A 66 0.28 -11.73 -5.60
N VAL A 67 1.47 -11.22 -5.88
CA VAL A 67 2.71 -11.64 -5.21
C VAL A 67 2.85 -10.94 -3.87
N GLU A 68 2.66 -9.62 -3.88
CA GLU A 68 2.73 -8.76 -2.71
C GLU A 68 1.97 -7.46 -2.99
N GLY A 69 1.70 -6.70 -1.95
CA GLY A 69 1.06 -5.41 -2.10
C GLY A 69 1.20 -4.51 -0.90
N GLU A 70 1.01 -3.23 -1.14
CA GLU A 70 1.00 -2.18 -0.14
C GLU A 70 -0.12 -1.17 -0.46
N THR A 71 -0.65 -0.56 0.59
CA THR A 71 -1.68 0.47 0.49
C THR A 71 -1.21 1.79 1.07
N GLN A 72 -1.70 2.89 0.53
CA GLN A 72 -1.55 4.21 1.13
C GLN A 72 -2.93 4.88 1.18
N LYS A 73 -3.31 5.35 2.37
CA LYS A 73 -4.54 6.14 2.57
C LYS A 73 -4.21 7.62 2.41
N ASP A 74 -4.91 8.28 1.49
CA ASP A 74 -4.89 9.73 1.30
C ASP A 74 -6.33 10.21 1.03
N SER A 75 -6.61 10.96 -0.04
CA SER A 75 -7.99 11.29 -0.47
C SER A 75 -8.81 10.08 -0.97
N GLY A 76 -8.17 8.90 -1.03
CA GLY A 76 -8.72 7.60 -1.38
C GLY A 76 -7.77 6.49 -0.93
N ILE A 77 -7.93 5.27 -1.43
CA ILE A 77 -7.00 4.16 -1.17
C ILE A 77 -6.15 3.92 -2.42
N THR A 78 -4.84 4.09 -2.31
CA THR A 78 -3.91 3.72 -3.39
C THR A 78 -3.33 2.35 -3.10
N TYR A 79 -3.49 1.43 -4.03
CA TYR A 79 -2.89 0.09 -4.02
C TYR A 79 -1.66 0.11 -4.92
N ARG A 80 -0.55 -0.41 -4.42
CA ARG A 80 0.59 -0.81 -5.23
C ARG A 80 0.78 -2.30 -5.08
N LEU A 81 0.61 -3.03 -6.18
CA LEU A 81 0.64 -4.48 -6.17
C LEU A 81 1.74 -4.98 -7.11
N VAL A 82 2.37 -6.09 -6.76
CA VAL A 82 3.18 -6.88 -7.69
C VAL A 82 2.34 -8.07 -8.13
N LEU A 83 2.13 -8.18 -9.44
CA LEU A 83 1.26 -9.19 -10.05
C LEU A 83 2.08 -10.09 -10.97
N THR A 84 1.85 -11.39 -10.92
CA THR A 84 2.25 -12.30 -11.99
C THR A 84 1.10 -12.35 -13.00
N VAL A 85 1.40 -12.05 -14.27
CA VAL A 85 0.41 -11.93 -15.34
C VAL A 85 0.80 -12.86 -16.49
N GLU A 86 -0.17 -13.62 -16.96
CA GLU A 86 -0.07 -14.46 -18.14
C GLU A 86 -0.54 -13.67 -19.37
N GLU A 87 0.27 -13.67 -20.42
CA GLU A 87 -0.10 -13.14 -21.73
C GLU A 87 -0.32 -14.31 -22.68
N LYS A 88 -1.43 -14.32 -23.43
CA LYS A 88 -1.76 -15.45 -24.30
C LYS A 88 -0.62 -15.76 -25.30
N GLY A 89 -0.06 -16.96 -25.20
CA GLY A 89 1.02 -17.43 -26.07
C GLY A 89 2.42 -16.98 -25.65
N ALA A 90 2.58 -16.45 -24.45
CA ALA A 90 3.86 -16.05 -23.88
C ALA A 90 4.00 -16.54 -22.42
N ASP A 91 5.24 -16.49 -21.92
CA ASP A 91 5.53 -16.79 -20.52
C ASP A 91 4.93 -15.74 -19.58
N THR A 92 4.71 -16.17 -18.34
CA THR A 92 4.28 -15.28 -17.26
C THR A 92 5.35 -14.25 -16.93
N LYS A 93 4.91 -13.03 -16.60
CA LYS A 93 5.80 -11.91 -16.26
C LYS A 93 5.25 -11.19 -15.04
N ASP A 94 6.16 -10.67 -14.23
CA ASP A 94 5.80 -9.86 -13.07
C ASP A 94 5.67 -8.38 -13.44
N TYR A 95 4.68 -7.72 -12.84
CA TYR A 95 4.37 -6.31 -13.05
C TYR A 95 4.11 -5.61 -11.72
N THR A 96 4.69 -4.42 -11.56
CA THR A 96 4.25 -3.47 -10.54
C THR A 96 3.09 -2.65 -11.10
N VAL A 97 1.96 -2.67 -10.41
CA VAL A 97 0.76 -1.91 -10.78
C VAL A 97 0.40 -0.92 -9.67
N VAL A 98 -0.17 0.21 -10.06
CA VAL A 98 -0.71 1.21 -9.14
C VAL A 98 -2.14 1.50 -9.51
N VAL A 99 -3.06 1.26 -8.57
CA VAL A 99 -4.51 1.52 -8.72
C VAL A 99 -4.95 2.45 -7.60
N VAL A 100 -5.75 3.45 -7.93
CA VAL A 100 -6.38 4.35 -6.96
C VAL A 100 -7.87 4.03 -6.89
N GLU A 101 -8.37 3.80 -5.69
CA GLU A 101 -9.78 3.65 -5.36
C GLU A 101 -10.31 4.94 -4.73
N GLU A 102 -11.25 5.59 -5.42
CA GLU A 102 -11.87 6.85 -4.99
C GLU A 102 -13.36 6.81 -5.32
N ASN A 103 -14.23 7.10 -4.35
CA ASN A 103 -15.71 7.04 -4.54
C ASN A 103 -16.20 5.70 -5.13
N ALA A 104 -15.65 4.57 -4.66
CA ALA A 104 -15.93 3.22 -5.16
C ALA A 104 -15.59 3.02 -6.66
N LYS A 105 -14.73 3.85 -7.23
CA LYS A 105 -14.21 3.72 -8.60
C LYS A 105 -12.73 3.41 -8.55
N LEU A 106 -12.33 2.42 -9.34
CA LEU A 106 -10.93 2.07 -9.54
C LEU A 106 -10.37 2.83 -10.74
N HIS A 107 -9.13 3.29 -10.58
CA HIS A 107 -8.38 4.03 -11.59
C HIS A 107 -6.96 3.47 -11.73
N LEU A 108 -6.66 2.86 -12.87
CA LEU A 108 -5.30 2.40 -13.16
C LEU A 108 -4.38 3.61 -13.40
N LYS A 109 -3.37 3.79 -12.53
CA LYS A 109 -2.37 4.85 -12.65
C LYS A 109 -1.08 4.37 -13.31
N SER A 110 -0.69 3.13 -13.06
CA SER A 110 0.54 2.58 -13.64
C SER A 110 0.48 1.06 -13.79
N PHE A 111 1.16 0.55 -14.81
CA PHE A 111 1.34 -0.88 -15.07
C PHE A 111 2.72 -1.07 -15.71
N LYS A 112 3.71 -1.51 -14.92
CA LYS A 112 5.13 -1.56 -15.32
C LYS A 112 5.69 -2.95 -15.12
N LYS A 113 6.37 -3.50 -16.13
CA LYS A 113 7.06 -4.79 -16.01
C LYS A 113 8.17 -4.67 -14.97
N VAL A 114 8.28 -5.65 -14.07
CA VAL A 114 9.41 -5.77 -13.16
C VAL A 114 10.64 -6.18 -13.98
N VAL A 115 11.69 -5.34 -13.94
CA VAL A 115 12.98 -5.68 -14.54
C VAL A 115 13.84 -6.25 -13.43
N ILE A 116 14.09 -7.57 -13.45
CA ILE A 116 15.06 -8.18 -12.57
C ILE A 116 16.41 -7.57 -12.93
N LYS A 117 16.98 -6.76 -12.03
CA LYS A 117 18.32 -6.21 -12.20
C LYS A 117 19.27 -7.39 -12.13
N SER A 118 19.86 -7.80 -13.25
CA SER A 118 21.00 -8.71 -13.20
C SER A 118 22.15 -7.98 -12.49
N GLU A 119 22.36 -8.26 -11.21
CA GLU A 119 23.66 -8.03 -10.58
C GLU A 119 24.67 -8.93 -11.28
N SER A 120 25.40 -8.38 -12.25
CA SER A 120 26.73 -8.82 -12.72
C SER A 120 27.21 -7.93 -13.86
N SER A 121 27.87 -6.82 -13.55
CA SER A 121 29.06 -6.44 -14.31
C SER A 121 29.90 -5.42 -13.56
N HIS A 122 31.16 -5.81 -13.33
CA HIS A 122 32.31 -4.98 -12.93
C HIS A 122 32.42 -4.56 -11.46
N ARG A 123 32.87 -5.49 -10.61
CA ARG A 123 33.99 -5.16 -9.70
C ARG A 123 34.90 -6.37 -9.46
N ALA A 124 35.56 -6.77 -10.53
CA ALA A 124 36.87 -7.40 -10.48
C ALA A 124 37.76 -6.62 -11.46
N MET A 125 38.51 -5.66 -10.92
CA MET A 125 39.82 -5.20 -11.41
C MET A 125 40.63 -4.82 -10.16
#